data_AF-A0A182EZ95-F1
#
_entry.id   AF-A0A182EZ95-F1
#
_cell.length_a   1.000
_cell.length_b   1.000
_cell.length_c   1.000
_cell.angle_alpha   90.00
_cell.angle_beta   90.00
_cell.angle_gamma   90.00
#
_symmetry.space_group_name_H-M   'P 1'
#
loop_
_entity.id
_entity.type
_entity.pdbx_description
1 polymer ?
#
loop_
_entity_poly.entity_id
_entity_poly.type
_entity_poly.pdbx_seq_one_letter_code
_entity_poly.pdbx_strand_id
1 'polypeptide(L)' 'MAICERHYIALMAASRHGCHFLMDLHIHEFKRTGGKHDWLKGLSYASEKIQNLDVLNAVLAHQPWSINHDHLI' A
#
# COMPACT_ATOMS: atom_id res chain seq x y z
N MET A 1 -2.61 5.72 12.79
CA MET A 1 -2.83 5.44 11.36
C MET A 1 -4.32 5.47 11.11
N ALA A 2 -4.76 6.37 10.23
CA ALA A 2 -6.15 6.56 9.87
C ALA A 2 -6.70 5.33 9.12
N ILE A 3 -8.02 5.15 9.12
CA ILE A 3 -8.66 4.01 8.46
C ILE A 3 -8.41 4.00 6.94
N CYS A 4 -8.42 5.19 6.30
CA CYS A 4 -8.10 5.32 4.87
C CYS A 4 -6.66 4.87 4.58
N GLU A 5 -5.68 5.25 5.41
CA GLU A 5 -4.29 4.81 5.25
C GLU A 5 -4.17 3.27 5.26
N ARG A 6 -4.96 2.57 6.08
CA ARG A 6 -4.98 1.09 6.11
C ARG A 6 -5.50 0.50 4.81
N HIS A 7 -6.55 1.08 4.22
CA HIS A 7 -7.06 0.65 2.92
C HIS A 7 -6.05 0.92 1.80
N TYR A 8 -5.31 2.03 1.86
CA TYR A 8 -4.24 2.27 0.89
C TYR A 8 -3.10 1.25 1.02
N ILE A 9 -2.68 0.91 2.24
CA ILE A 9 -1.68 -0.15 2.46
C ILE A 9 -2.17 -1.50 1.93
N ALA A 10 -3.43 -1.83 2.18
CA ALA A 10 -4.02 -3.07 1.66
C ALA A 10 -4.11 -3.07 0.12
N LEU A 11 -4.38 -1.92 -0.51
CA LEU A 11 -4.30 -1.73 -1.95
C LEU A 11 -2.88 -1.97 -2.47
N MET A 12 -1.85 -1.42 -1.80
CA MET A 12 -0.44 -1.67 -2.16
C MET A 12 -0.07 -3.15 -2.07
N ALA A 13 -0.57 -3.86 -1.04
CA ALA A 13 -0.32 -5.29 -0.91
C ALA A 13 -1.01 -6.10 -2.03
N ALA A 14 -2.27 -5.80 -2.32
CA ALA A 14 -3.04 -6.47 -3.37
C ALA A 14 -2.45 -6.25 -4.77
N SER A 15 -1.88 -5.06 -5.03
CA SER A 15 -1.30 -4.74 -6.34
C SER A 15 -0.04 -5.56 -6.66
N ARG A 16 0.71 -6.03 -5.67
CA ARG A 16 1.91 -6.87 -5.87
C ARG A 16 1.64 -8.16 -6.65
N HIS A 17 0.41 -8.66 -6.58
CA HIS A 17 -0.03 -9.87 -7.29
C HIS A 17 -1.11 -9.60 -8.33
N GLY A 18 -1.41 -8.33 -8.64
CA GLY A 18 -2.48 -7.98 -9.59
C GLY A 18 -3.87 -8.47 -9.16
N CYS A 19 -4.14 -8.51 -7.84
CA CYS A 19 -5.41 -9.00 -7.33
C CYS A 19 -6.51 -7.92 -7.51
N HIS A 20 -7.08 -7.82 -8.71
CA HIS A 20 -8.06 -6.78 -9.08
C HIS A 20 -9.24 -6.69 -8.11
N PHE A 21 -9.76 -7.83 -7.64
CA PHE A 21 -10.87 -7.86 -6.67
C PHE A 21 -10.53 -7.08 -5.38
N LEU A 22 -9.38 -7.37 -4.76
CA LEU A 22 -8.96 -6.69 -3.53
C LEU A 22 -8.53 -5.24 -3.81
N MET A 23 -7.93 -4.98 -4.97
CA MET A 23 -7.60 -3.62 -5.38
C MET A 23 -8.85 -2.74 -5.46
N ASP A 24 -9.90 -3.20 -6.16
CA ASP A 24 -11.15 -2.45 -6.33
C ASP A 24 -11.86 -2.23 -4.99
N LEU A 25 -11.92 -3.28 -4.15
CA LEU A 25 -12.45 -3.20 -2.79
C LEU A 25 -11.74 -2.10 -1.98
N HIS A 26 -10.40 -2.13 -1.96
CA HIS A 26 -9.63 -1.18 -1.16
C HIS A 26 -9.60 0.24 -1.74
N ILE A 27 -9.70 0.39 -3.07
CA ILE A 27 -9.92 1.69 -3.71
C ILE A 27 -11.26 2.28 -3.27
N HIS A 28 -12.33 1.48 -3.28
CA HIS A 28 -13.65 1.93 -2.86
C HIS A 28 -13.65 2.34 -1.38
N GLU A 29 -13.12 1.48 -0.50
CA GLU A 29 -13.07 1.74 0.93
C GLU A 29 -12.15 2.91 1.30
N PHE A 30 -11.03 3.10 0.59
CA PHE A 30 -10.16 4.27 0.74
C PHE A 30 -10.92 5.57 0.48
N LYS A 31 -11.71 5.64 -0.60
CA LYS A 31 -12.54 6.80 -0.92
C LYS A 31 -13.63 7.00 0.14
N ARG A 32 -14.35 5.93 0.50
CA ARG A 32 -15.45 5.95 1.49
C ARG A 32 -15.00 6.47 2.85
N THR A 33 -13.75 6.20 3.22
CA THR A 33 -13.17 6.59 4.52
C THR A 33 -12.42 7.93 4.49
N GLY A 34 -12.58 8.73 3.44
CA GLY A 34 -12.03 10.09 3.35
C GLY A 34 -10.58 10.17 2.86
N GLY A 35 -10.09 9.14 2.17
CA GLY A 35 -8.78 9.15 1.54
C GLY A 35 -8.65 10.23 0.45
N LYS A 36 -7.48 10.85 0.35
CA LYS A 36 -7.20 11.87 -0.69
C LYS A 36 -7.12 11.22 -2.06
N HIS A 37 -7.99 11.64 -2.98
CA HIS A 37 -8.11 11.06 -4.32
C HIS A 37 -6.79 11.06 -5.10
N ASP A 38 -5.90 12.04 -4.88
CA ASP A 38 -4.60 12.12 -5.54
C ASP A 38 -3.72 10.90 -5.27
N TRP A 39 -3.85 10.24 -4.12
CA TRP A 39 -3.08 9.03 -3.79
C TRP A 39 -3.35 7.88 -4.77
N LEU A 40 -4.53 7.86 -5.39
CA LEU A 40 -4.92 6.84 -6.37
C LEU A 40 -4.31 7.09 -7.76
N LYS A 41 -3.65 8.23 -7.98
CA LYS A 41 -2.87 8.49 -9.21
C LYS A 41 -1.52 7.79 -9.21
N GLY A 42 -1.06 7.31 -8.05
CA GLY A 42 0.20 6.59 -7.89
C GLY A 42 0.82 6.79 -6.51
N LEU A 43 1.79 5.93 -6.18
CA LEU A 43 2.45 5.93 -4.87
C LEU A 43 3.15 7.26 -4.54
N SER A 44 3.68 7.96 -5.54
CA SER A 44 4.36 9.26 -5.39
C SER A 44 3.47 10.37 -4.81
N TYR A 45 2.15 10.21 -4.86
CA TYR A 45 1.19 11.16 -4.30
C TYR A 45 0.86 10.88 -2.82
N ALA A 46 1.28 9.73 -2.30
CA ALA A 46 1.11 9.37 -0.89
C ALA A 46 2.16 10.07 0.00
N SER A 47 1.98 10.03 1.32
CA SER A 47 3.00 10.54 2.24
C SER A 47 4.27 9.70 2.17
N GLU A 48 5.43 10.31 2.41
CA GLU A 48 6.74 9.65 2.41
C GLU A 48 6.75 8.37 3.28
N LYS A 49 6.09 8.43 4.45
CA LYS A 49 5.89 7.27 5.33
C LYS A 49 5.25 6.07 4.63
N ILE A 50 4.27 6.30 3.75
CA ILE A 50 3.59 5.24 3.01
C ILE A 50 4.44 4.77 1.83
N GLN A 51 5.16 5.69 1.18
CA GLN A 51 6.08 5.35 0.09
C GLN A 51 7.19 4.41 0.57
N ASN A 52 7.76 4.67 1.76
CA ASN A 52 8.81 3.83 2.34
C ASN A 52 8.36 2.39 2.61
N LEU A 53 7.05 2.14 2.79
CA LEU A 53 6.52 0.79 2.97
C LEU A 53 6.53 -0.04 1.70
N ASP A 54 6.65 0.54 0.50
CA ASP A 54 6.56 -0.23 -0.75
C ASP A 54 7.74 -1.20 -0.93
N VAL A 55 8.93 -0.80 -0.47
CA VAL A 55 10.11 -1.68 -0.50
C VAL A 55 9.89 -2.89 0.41
N LEU A 56 9.40 -2.69 1.63
CA LEU A 56 9.09 -3.79 2.54
C LEU A 56 7.94 -4.66 2.00
N ASN A 57 6.90 -4.04 1.44
CA ASN A 57 5.78 -4.73 0.81
C ASN A 57 6.24 -5.63 -0.34
N ALA A 58 7.22 -5.17 -1.13
CA ALA A 58 7.85 -5.96 -2.19
C ALA A 58 8.49 -7.25 -1.68
N VAL A 59 9.31 -7.12 -0.63
CA VAL A 59 10.02 -8.25 -0.04
C VAL A 59 9.04 -9.24 0.58
N LEU A 60 8.07 -8.73 1.36
CA LEU A 60 7.03 -9.56 1.98
C LEU A 60 6.22 -10.37 0.94
N ALA A 61 5.87 -9.77 -0.18
CA ALA A 61 5.03 -10.40 -1.21
C ALA A 61 5.76 -11.51 -2.00
N HIS A 62 7.08 -11.42 -2.16
CA HIS A 62 7.82 -12.31 -3.06
C HIS A 62 8.91 -13.14 -2.40
N GLN A 63 9.61 -12.59 -1.40
CA GLN A 63 10.76 -13.22 -0.74
C GLN A 63 10.82 -12.81 0.74
N PRO A 64 9.84 -13.22 1.57
CA PRO A 64 9.75 -12.78 2.96
C PRO A 64 10.98 -13.16 3.80
N TRP A 65 11.73 -14.20 3.41
CA TRP A 65 12.99 -14.61 4.06
C TRP A 65 14.16 -13.63 3.82
N SER A 66 14.07 -12.74 2.84
CA SER A 66 15.13 -11.77 2.49
C SER A 66 15.06 -10.48 3.31
N ILE A 67 14.15 -10.37 4.29
CA ILE A 67 14.02 -9.20 5.16
C ILE A 67 15.27 -9.02 6.01
N ASN A 68 15.77 -7.79 6.09
CA ASN A 68 16.90 -7.39 6.92
C ASN A 68 16.65 -5.99 7.53
N HIS A 69 17.58 -5.50 8.34
CA HIS A 69 17.46 -4.20 9.01
C HIS A 69 17.30 -3.02 8.06
N ASP A 70 17.87 -3.06 6.85
CA ASP A 70 17.77 -1.98 5.87
C ASP A 70 16.32 -1.75 5.39
N HIS A 71 15.45 -2.76 5.51
CA HIS A 71 14.03 -2.67 5.17
C HIS A 71 13.15 -2.11 6.30
N LEU A 72 13.71 -1.91 7.49
CA LEU A 72 13.00 -1.47 8.69
C LEU A 72 13.29 0.01 9.05
N ILE A 73 14.17 0.66 8.29
CA ILE A 73 14.62 2.05 8.50
C ILE A 73 13.72 3.01 7.72
#